data_AF-A0A3D0GLE1-F1
#
_entry.id   AF-A0A3D0GLE1-F1
#
_cell.length_a   1.000
_cell.length_b   1.000
_cell.length_c   1.000
_cell.angle_alpha   90.00
_cell.angle_beta   90.00
_cell.angle_gamma   90.00
#
_symmetry.space_group_name_H-M   'P 1'
#
loop_
_entity.id
_entity.type
_entity.pdbx_description
1 polymer ?
#
loop_
_entity_poly.entity_id
_entity_poly.type
_entity_poly.pdbx_seq_one_letter_code
_entity_poly.pdbx_strand_id
1 'polypeptide(L)'
;ASFARLALTAVPEGTLLLEAVAVTRVSAPAYLDLQRFLPRSPTRFVVDIKGRDLAQALTAAVLDTRLEPLANKAAATIIRQIRPELTELIAASETLAKSAAEQQIAQARTEYSAFVQAELTRLERLTQTGDITFDQDKERLKSDLELGLKALSTATNVVCALRLIATHH
;
A
#
# COMPACT_ATOMS: atom_id res chain seq x y z
N ALA A 1 -3.99 -6.87 -16.10
CA ALA A 1 -2.97 -5.92 -16.60
C ALA A 1 -3.47 -5.31 -17.90
N SER A 2 -3.27 -4.01 -18.12
CA SER A 2 -3.67 -3.29 -19.34
C SER A 2 -2.49 -2.52 -19.94
N PHE A 3 -2.57 -2.18 -21.22
CA PHE A 3 -1.56 -1.34 -21.90
C PHE A 3 -2.27 -0.22 -22.67
N ALA A 4 -1.83 1.03 -22.44
CA ALA A 4 -2.36 2.23 -23.06
C ALA A 4 -1.24 3.18 -23.52
N ARG A 5 -1.61 4.17 -24.32
CA ARG A 5 -0.76 5.28 -24.73
C ARG A 5 -1.18 6.57 -24.03
N LEU A 6 -0.24 7.48 -23.84
CA LEU A 6 -0.49 8.79 -23.26
C LEU A 6 0.21 9.86 -24.10
N ALA A 7 -0.53 10.85 -24.59
CA ALA A 7 0.08 12.03 -25.21
C ALA A 7 0.70 12.91 -24.11
N LEU A 8 2.02 12.97 -24.01
CA LEU A 8 2.73 13.69 -22.95
C LEU A 8 3.98 14.39 -23.47
N THR A 9 3.87 15.67 -23.79
CA THR A 9 4.95 16.49 -24.35
C THR A 9 6.09 16.79 -23.39
N ALA A 10 5.85 16.69 -22.08
CA ALA A 10 6.86 16.94 -21.04
C ALA A 10 7.88 15.80 -20.89
N VAL A 11 7.68 14.66 -21.58
CA VAL A 11 8.49 13.45 -21.47
C VAL A 11 8.83 12.97 -22.89
N PRO A 12 10.03 12.44 -23.15
CA PRO A 12 10.39 11.94 -24.48
C PRO A 12 9.41 10.86 -24.98
N GLU A 13 9.06 10.90 -26.26
CA GLU A 13 8.29 9.84 -26.91
C GLU A 13 8.90 8.46 -26.69
N GLY A 14 8.04 7.45 -26.53
CA GLY A 14 8.44 6.08 -26.27
C GLY A 14 8.87 5.82 -24.83
N THR A 15 8.86 6.82 -23.95
CA THR A 15 9.08 6.59 -22.51
C THR A 15 7.99 5.68 -21.95
N LEU A 16 8.43 4.64 -21.24
CA LEU A 16 7.57 3.69 -20.55
C LEU A 16 7.33 4.13 -19.11
N LEU A 17 6.07 4.07 -18.70
CA LEU A 17 5.63 4.26 -17.33
C LEU A 17 4.82 3.05 -16.89
N LEU A 18 4.92 2.69 -15.62
CA LEU A 18 4.12 1.63 -15.02
C LEU A 18 3.26 2.20 -13.90
N GLU A 19 1.95 2.22 -14.10
CA GLU A 19 0.99 2.44 -13.04
C GLU A 19 0.81 1.13 -12.27
N ALA A 20 1.00 1.18 -10.96
CA ALA A 20 0.86 0.05 -10.06
C ALA A 20 -0.05 0.40 -8.88
N VAL A 21 -0.88 -0.55 -8.46
CA VAL A 21 -1.68 -0.44 -7.24
C VAL A 21 -1.29 -1.57 -6.31
N ALA A 22 -0.90 -1.21 -5.09
CA ALA A 22 -0.54 -2.15 -4.03
C ALA A 22 -1.51 -2.02 -2.87
N VAL A 23 -1.69 -3.12 -2.13
CA VAL A 23 -2.54 -3.16 -0.93
C VAL A 23 -1.78 -3.88 0.18
N THR A 24 -1.59 -3.16 1.29
CA THR A 24 -1.09 -3.73 2.53
C THR A 24 -2.20 -4.47 3.27
N ARG A 25 -1.91 -5.68 3.75
CA ARG A 25 -2.86 -6.56 4.44
C ARG A 25 -2.21 -7.16 5.69
N VAL A 26 -2.96 -7.13 6.78
CA VAL A 26 -2.65 -7.86 8.01
C VAL A 26 -3.56 -9.08 8.15
N SER A 27 -3.01 -10.18 8.67
CA SER A 27 -3.75 -11.38 9.05
C SER A 27 -3.73 -11.51 10.57
N ALA A 28 -4.90 -11.35 11.19
CA ALA A 28 -5.06 -11.37 12.65
C ALA A 28 -6.47 -11.83 13.04
N PRO A 29 -6.69 -12.30 14.28
CA PRO A 29 -8.02 -12.54 14.80
C PRO A 29 -8.91 -11.29 14.71
N ALA A 30 -10.17 -11.47 14.33
CA ALA A 30 -11.11 -10.37 14.10
C ALA A 30 -11.33 -9.49 15.34
N TYR A 31 -11.24 -10.05 16.55
CA TYR A 31 -11.46 -9.33 17.81
C TYR A 31 -10.42 -8.25 18.10
N LEU A 32 -9.23 -8.31 17.47
CA LEU A 32 -8.21 -7.27 17.61
C LEU A 32 -8.52 -6.02 16.77
N ASP A 33 -9.42 -6.14 15.79
CA ASP A 33 -9.89 -5.05 14.93
C ASP A 33 -8.76 -4.20 14.30
N LEU A 34 -7.67 -4.86 13.91
CA LEU A 34 -6.47 -4.19 13.38
C LEU A 34 -6.73 -3.43 12.07
N GLN A 35 -7.86 -3.69 11.39
CA GLN A 35 -8.26 -2.97 10.18
C GLN A 35 -8.53 -1.48 10.45
N ARG A 36 -8.83 -1.10 11.70
CA ARG A 36 -8.96 0.31 12.10
C ARG A 36 -7.65 1.08 12.00
N PHE A 37 -6.53 0.40 12.26
CA PHE A 37 -5.19 1.01 12.30
C PHE A 37 -4.41 0.76 11.00
N LEU A 38 -4.63 -0.39 10.37
CA LEU A 38 -4.05 -0.72 9.06
C LEU A 38 -5.18 -1.10 8.08
N PRO A 39 -5.94 -0.11 7.57
CA PRO A 39 -7.01 -0.36 6.62
C PRO A 39 -6.46 -0.92 5.31
N ARG A 40 -7.29 -1.67 4.57
CA ARG A 40 -6.96 -2.18 3.23
C ARG A 40 -7.05 -1.09 2.17
N SER A 41 -6.33 0.00 2.39
CA SER A 41 -6.29 1.15 1.49
C SER A 41 -5.33 0.89 0.32
N PRO A 42 -5.76 1.10 -0.93
CA PRO A 42 -4.88 0.96 -2.08
C PRO A 42 -3.87 2.12 -2.12
N THR A 43 -2.59 1.78 -2.28
CA THR A 43 -1.52 2.73 -2.55
C THR A 43 -1.19 2.67 -4.05
N ARG A 44 -1.30 3.81 -4.75
CA ARG A 44 -1.06 3.90 -6.20
C ARG A 44 0.27 4.57 -6.47
N PHE A 45 1.02 4.00 -7.41
CA PHE A 45 2.31 4.50 -7.88
C PHE A 45 2.27 4.64 -9.40
N VAL A 46 3.03 5.60 -9.94
CA VAL A 46 3.29 5.69 -11.39
C VAL A 46 4.79 5.81 -11.56
N VAL A 47 5.45 4.70 -11.85
CA VAL A 47 6.90 4.64 -11.86
C VAL A 47 7.47 4.77 -13.28
N ASP A 48 8.56 5.50 -13.43
CA ASP A 48 9.35 5.54 -14.66
C ASP A 48 10.55 4.58 -14.60
N ILE A 49 11.29 4.45 -15.71
CA ILE A 49 12.47 3.56 -15.79
C ILE A 49 13.59 3.95 -14.81
N LYS A 50 13.57 5.18 -14.27
CA LYS A 50 14.52 5.66 -13.27
C LYS A 50 14.06 5.37 -11.84
N GLY A 51 12.92 4.70 -11.66
CA GLY A 51 12.34 4.38 -10.36
C GLY A 51 11.65 5.56 -9.66
N ARG A 52 11.38 6.66 -10.36
CA ARG A 52 10.74 7.84 -9.78
C ARG A 52 9.23 7.65 -9.75
N ASP A 53 8.59 7.97 -8.63
CA ASP A 53 7.13 8.00 -8.54
C ASP A 53 6.57 9.34 -9.06
N LEU A 54 5.71 9.24 -10.06
CA LEU A 54 5.03 10.34 -10.73
C LEU A 54 3.53 10.38 -10.39
N ALA A 55 3.05 9.56 -9.45
CA ALA A 55 1.62 9.42 -9.14
C ALA A 55 0.94 10.73 -8.72
N GLN A 56 1.68 11.69 -8.14
CA GLN A 56 1.14 13.01 -7.79
C GLN A 56 0.91 13.88 -9.02
N ALA A 57 1.81 13.84 -10.00
CA ALA A 57 1.68 14.61 -11.24
C ALA A 57 0.70 13.95 -12.23
N LEU A 58 0.75 12.62 -12.32
CA LEU A 58 -0.10 11.80 -13.18
C LEU A 58 -1.19 11.13 -12.36
N THR A 59 -2.10 11.95 -11.82
CA THR A 59 -3.22 11.46 -10.98
C THR A 59 -4.12 10.49 -11.77
N ALA A 60 -4.88 9.65 -11.05
CA ALA A 60 -5.81 8.70 -11.69
C ALA A 60 -6.82 9.42 -12.60
N ALA A 61 -7.39 10.54 -12.16
CA ALA A 61 -8.32 11.34 -12.96
C ALA A 61 -7.68 11.88 -14.26
N VAL A 62 -6.40 12.29 -14.20
CA VAL A 62 -5.66 12.75 -15.38
C VAL A 62 -5.41 11.59 -16.35
N LEU A 63 -5.04 10.42 -15.83
CA LEU A 63 -4.81 9.25 -16.67
C LEU A 63 -6.10 8.74 -17.30
N ASP A 64 -7.17 8.57 -16.53
CA ASP A 64 -8.42 7.98 -17.02
C ASP A 64 -9.08 8.80 -18.15
N THR A 65 -8.81 10.11 -18.21
CA THR A 65 -9.33 11.00 -19.27
C THR A 65 -8.42 11.12 -20.50
N ARG A 66 -7.13 10.77 -20.38
CA ARG A 66 -6.11 10.99 -21.42
C ARG A 66 -5.50 9.72 -21.98
N LEU A 67 -5.76 8.57 -21.37
CA LEU A 67 -5.24 7.30 -21.83
C LEU A 67 -5.97 6.86 -23.10
N GLU A 68 -5.17 6.52 -24.11
CA GLU A 68 -5.64 5.96 -25.36
C GLU A 68 -5.42 4.44 -25.36
N PRO A 69 -6.45 3.63 -25.62
CA PRO A 69 -6.29 2.17 -25.62
C PRO A 69 -5.40 1.72 -26.78
N LEU A 70 -4.60 0.68 -26.54
CA LEU A 70 -3.80 0.05 -27.57
C LEU A 70 -4.42 -1.29 -27.99
N ALA A 71 -4.45 -1.57 -29.30
CA ALA A 71 -4.93 -2.85 -29.81
C ALA A 71 -4.10 -4.03 -29.26
N ASN A 72 -4.77 -5.08 -28.79
CA ASN A 72 -4.14 -6.23 -28.11
C ASN A 72 -2.96 -6.86 -28.88
N LYS A 73 -3.04 -6.94 -30.22
CA LYS A 73 -1.95 -7.48 -31.05
C LYS A 73 -0.70 -6.60 -30.99
N ALA A 74 -0.85 -5.28 -31.12
CA ALA A 74 0.25 -4.33 -31.02
C ALA A 74 0.85 -4.33 -29.61
N ALA A 75 -0.01 -4.36 -28.59
CA ALA A 75 0.40 -4.45 -27.19
C ALA A 75 1.27 -5.69 -26.93
N ALA A 76 0.86 -6.87 -27.39
CA ALA A 76 1.60 -8.11 -27.20
C ALA A 76 2.99 -8.10 -27.86
N THR A 77 3.10 -7.51 -29.07
CA THR A 77 4.38 -7.38 -29.76
C THR A 77 5.33 -6.47 -28.99
N ILE A 78 4.85 -5.30 -28.56
CA ILE A 78 5.66 -4.35 -27.82
C ILE A 78 6.10 -4.95 -26.49
N ILE A 79 5.19 -5.54 -25.71
CA ILE A 79 5.50 -6.18 -24.41
C ILE A 79 6.62 -7.22 -24.54
N ARG A 80 6.68 -7.97 -25.65
CA ARG A 80 7.77 -8.93 -25.89
C ARG A 80 9.11 -8.24 -26.10
N GLN A 81 9.14 -7.08 -26.74
CA GLN A 81 10.35 -6.31 -27.00
C GLN A 81 10.87 -5.64 -25.73
N ILE A 82 9.98 -5.10 -24.89
CA ILE A 82 10.33 -4.32 -23.70
C ILE A 82 10.34 -5.16 -22.41
N ARG A 83 10.43 -6.48 -22.52
CA ARG A 83 10.35 -7.40 -21.37
C ARG A 83 11.42 -7.09 -20.30
N PRO A 84 12.69 -6.79 -20.66
CA PRO A 84 13.70 -6.38 -19.68
C PRO A 84 13.27 -5.13 -18.90
N GLU A 85 12.88 -4.06 -19.59
CA GLU A 85 12.50 -2.77 -19.03
C GLU A 85 11.23 -2.90 -18.17
N LEU A 86 10.27 -3.71 -18.61
CA LEU A 86 9.06 -4.00 -17.82
C LEU A 86 9.41 -4.70 -16.50
N THR A 87 10.41 -5.58 -16.50
CA THR A 87 10.86 -6.27 -15.28
C THR A 87 11.48 -5.27 -14.31
N GLU A 88 12.28 -4.32 -14.80
CA GLU A 88 12.85 -3.23 -14.00
C GLU A 88 11.76 -2.31 -13.43
N LEU A 89 10.76 -1.94 -14.23
CA LEU A 89 9.62 -1.13 -13.78
C LEU A 89 8.82 -1.84 -12.69
N ILE A 90 8.58 -3.15 -12.82
CA ILE A 90 7.89 -3.93 -11.80
C ILE A 90 8.71 -3.93 -10.51
N ALA A 91 10.01 -4.23 -10.57
CA ALA A 91 10.88 -4.23 -9.40
C ALA A 91 10.95 -2.86 -8.70
N ALA A 92 10.99 -1.77 -9.48
CA ALA A 92 10.93 -0.41 -8.94
C ALA A 92 9.59 -0.15 -8.23
N SER A 93 8.47 -0.57 -8.83
CA SER A 93 7.14 -0.45 -8.22
C SER A 93 7.02 -1.25 -6.91
N GLU A 94 7.59 -2.45 -6.86
CA GLU A 94 7.61 -3.29 -5.66
C GLU A 94 8.45 -2.66 -4.54
N THR A 95 9.55 -2.00 -4.89
CA THR A 95 10.41 -1.27 -3.93
C THR A 95 9.67 -0.09 -3.32
N LEU A 96 8.99 0.72 -4.15
CA LEU A 96 8.15 1.84 -3.67
C LEU A 96 7.00 1.33 -2.80
N ALA A 97 6.34 0.26 -3.25
CA ALA A 97 5.25 -0.36 -2.51
C ALA A 97 5.73 -0.86 -1.14
N LYS A 98 6.89 -1.52 -1.07
CA LYS A 98 7.49 -1.98 0.19
C LYS A 98 7.76 -0.81 1.15
N SER A 99 8.38 0.26 0.65
CA SER A 99 8.68 1.44 1.48
C SER A 99 7.41 2.09 2.03
N ALA A 100 6.36 2.23 1.20
CA ALA A 100 5.08 2.75 1.63
C ALA A 100 4.41 1.84 2.69
N ALA A 101 4.50 0.53 2.52
CA ALA A 101 3.96 -0.43 3.48
C ALA A 101 4.69 -0.36 4.83
N GLU A 102 6.02 -0.23 4.84
CA GLU A 102 6.80 -0.08 6.06
C GLU A 102 6.37 1.15 6.87
N GLN A 103 6.12 2.28 6.18
CA GLN A 103 5.61 3.50 6.81
C GLN A 103 4.20 3.30 7.39
N GLN A 104 3.29 2.71 6.61
CA GLN A 104 1.93 2.40 7.05
C GLN A 104 1.90 1.47 8.26
N ILE A 105 2.74 0.43 8.25
CA ILE A 105 2.86 -0.54 9.36
C ILE A 105 3.42 0.15 10.61
N ALA A 106 4.45 0.98 10.47
CA ALA A 106 5.03 1.72 11.60
C ALA A 106 4.00 2.67 12.24
N GLN A 107 3.22 3.37 11.41
CA GLN A 107 2.13 4.24 11.87
C GLN A 107 1.04 3.42 12.58
N ALA A 108 0.56 2.34 11.96
CA ALA A 108 -0.47 1.48 12.55
C ALA A 108 -0.05 0.89 13.90
N ARG A 109 1.23 0.50 14.05
CA ARG A 109 1.77 0.02 15.32
C ARG A 109 1.73 1.11 16.40
N THR A 110 2.12 2.33 16.04
CA THR A 110 2.11 3.47 16.96
C THR A 110 0.69 3.79 17.41
N GLU A 111 -0.26 3.85 16.48
CA GLU A 111 -1.67 4.14 16.76
C GLU A 111 -2.32 3.03 17.59
N TYR A 112 -2.06 1.76 17.26
CA TYR A 112 -2.58 0.62 18.01
C TYR A 112 -2.04 0.58 19.44
N SER A 113 -0.72 0.77 19.62
CA SER A 113 -0.11 0.85 20.95
C SER A 113 -0.68 2.00 21.77
N ALA A 114 -0.83 3.19 21.17
CA ALA A 114 -1.41 4.34 21.86
C ALA A 114 -2.87 4.07 22.29
N PHE A 115 -3.67 3.43 21.42
CA PHE A 115 -5.04 3.06 21.73
C PHE A 115 -5.13 2.10 22.93
N VAL A 116 -4.37 0.99 22.90
CA VAL A 116 -4.40 0.00 24.00
C VAL A 116 -3.84 0.59 25.29
N GLN A 117 -2.79 1.40 25.22
CA GLN A 117 -2.21 2.06 26.40
C GLN A 117 -3.20 3.03 27.06
N ALA A 118 -3.94 3.81 26.26
CA ALA A 118 -4.98 4.70 26.78
C ALA A 118 -6.08 3.90 27.50
N GLU A 119 -6.44 2.73 26.97
CA GLU A 119 -7.43 1.86 27.58
C GLU A 119 -6.95 1.21 28.89
N LEU A 120 -5.69 0.77 28.94
CA LEU A 120 -5.06 0.31 30.19
C LEU A 120 -5.08 1.40 31.26
N THR A 121 -4.66 2.63 30.92
CA THR A 121 -4.70 3.78 31.85
C THR A 121 -6.13 4.14 32.27
N ARG A 122 -7.13 3.93 31.41
CA ARG A 122 -8.55 4.08 31.79
C ARG A 122 -8.96 3.06 32.84
N LEU A 123 -8.62 1.78 32.66
CA LEU A 123 -8.93 0.72 33.61
C LEU A 123 -8.18 0.89 34.94
N GLU A 124 -6.91 1.29 34.90
CA GLU A 124 -6.13 1.59 36.10
C GLU A 124 -6.81 2.64 36.98
N ARG A 125 -7.29 3.74 36.39
CA ARG A 125 -8.05 4.78 37.10
C ARG A 125 -9.34 4.27 37.73
N LEU A 126 -10.07 3.38 37.05
CA LEU A 126 -11.29 2.79 37.59
C LEU A 126 -11.04 1.89 38.80
N THR A 127 -9.88 1.21 38.84
CA THR A 127 -9.53 0.28 39.93
C THR A 127 -8.93 0.95 41.17
N GLN A 128 -8.66 2.26 41.14
CA GLN A 128 -8.05 3.00 42.26
C GLN A 128 -8.90 3.00 43.56
N THR A 129 -10.17 2.61 43.48
CA THR A 129 -11.06 2.46 44.64
C THR A 129 -10.94 1.09 45.34
N GLY A 130 -10.03 0.20 44.90
CA GLY A 130 -9.80 -1.12 45.49
C GLY A 130 -10.58 -2.28 44.84
N ASP A 131 -11.15 -2.04 43.64
CA ASP A 131 -11.89 -3.06 42.89
C ASP A 131 -10.95 -3.88 42.00
N ILE A 132 -10.94 -5.21 42.20
CA ILE A 132 -10.10 -6.17 41.44
C ILE A 132 -10.80 -6.73 40.19
N THR A 133 -12.04 -6.33 39.92
CA THR A 133 -12.87 -6.91 38.85
C THR A 133 -12.23 -6.81 37.46
N PHE A 134 -11.34 -5.84 37.23
CA PHE A 134 -10.75 -5.55 35.92
C PHE A 134 -9.35 -6.12 35.70
N ASP A 135 -8.77 -6.89 36.62
CA ASP A 135 -7.39 -7.39 36.45
C ASP A 135 -7.27 -8.37 35.28
N GLN A 136 -8.29 -9.22 35.06
CA GLN A 136 -8.35 -10.09 33.88
C GLN A 136 -8.44 -9.30 32.57
N ASP A 137 -9.17 -8.17 32.58
CA ASP A 137 -9.29 -7.30 31.40
C ASP A 137 -7.96 -6.61 31.07
N LYS A 138 -7.22 -6.15 32.08
CA LYS A 138 -5.88 -5.55 31.90
C LYS A 138 -4.91 -6.56 31.31
N GLU A 139 -4.87 -7.79 31.82
CA GLU A 139 -4.00 -8.84 31.31
C GLU A 139 -4.38 -9.25 29.87
N ARG A 140 -5.69 -9.33 29.57
CA ARG A 140 -6.17 -9.54 28.20
C ARG A 140 -5.69 -8.43 27.26
N LEU A 141 -5.85 -7.15 27.64
CA LEU A 141 -5.40 -6.02 26.80
C LEU A 141 -3.89 -6.03 26.55
N LYS A 142 -3.07 -6.41 27.55
CA LYS A 142 -1.62 -6.57 27.35
C LYS A 142 -1.30 -7.69 26.36
N SER A 143 -2.00 -8.82 26.48
CA SER A 143 -1.86 -9.93 25.53
C SER A 143 -2.29 -9.53 24.12
N ASP A 144 -3.41 -8.81 24.00
CA ASP A 144 -3.92 -8.27 22.73
C ASP A 144 -2.92 -7.28 22.11
N LEU A 145 -2.26 -6.45 22.92
CA LEU A 145 -1.21 -5.54 22.45
C LEU A 145 -0.06 -6.32 21.81
N GLU A 146 0.48 -7.31 22.50
CA GLU A 146 1.57 -8.14 21.98
C GLU A 146 1.18 -8.88 20.70
N LEU A 147 0.00 -9.51 20.70
CA LEU A 147 -0.52 -10.25 19.56
C LEU A 147 -0.77 -9.34 18.35
N GLY A 148 -1.36 -8.17 18.57
CA GLY A 148 -1.64 -7.19 17.53
C GLY A 148 -0.37 -6.60 16.92
N LEU A 149 0.63 -6.25 17.75
CA LEU A 149 1.92 -5.76 17.26
C LEU A 149 2.67 -6.83 16.46
N LYS A 150 2.63 -8.09 16.91
CA LYS A 150 3.18 -9.21 16.15
C LYS A 150 2.47 -9.36 14.81
N ALA A 151 1.13 -9.34 14.78
CA ALA A 151 0.38 -9.46 13.54
C ALA A 151 0.71 -8.33 12.55
N LEU A 152 0.73 -7.07 13.01
CA LEU A 152 1.11 -5.90 12.20
C LEU A 152 2.52 -6.03 11.62
N SER A 153 3.48 -6.56 12.40
CA SER A 153 4.85 -6.77 11.91
C SER A 153 4.97 -7.81 10.79
N THR A 154 3.98 -8.70 10.67
CA THR A 154 3.89 -9.73 9.62
C THR A 154 2.95 -9.34 8.48
N ALA A 155 2.49 -8.08 8.45
CA ALA A 155 1.66 -7.59 7.37
C ALA A 155 2.39 -7.73 6.02
N THR A 156 1.63 -8.09 4.99
CA THR A 156 2.14 -8.31 3.64
C THR A 156 1.65 -7.20 2.74
N ASN A 157 2.47 -6.79 1.78
CA ASN A 157 2.06 -5.88 0.72
C ASN A 157 2.07 -6.60 -0.62
N VAL A 158 1.01 -6.40 -1.40
CA VAL A 158 0.81 -7.10 -2.68
C VAL A 158 0.42 -6.08 -3.73
N VAL A 159 1.19 -6.04 -4.82
CA VAL A 159 0.79 -5.36 -6.06
C VAL A 159 -0.35 -6.16 -6.70
N CYS A 160 -1.53 -5.57 -6.80
CA CYS A 160 -2.74 -6.24 -7.26
C CYS A 160 -3.21 -5.77 -8.65
N ALA A 161 -2.74 -4.61 -9.12
CA ALA A 161 -3.03 -4.13 -10.46
C ALA A 161 -1.81 -3.46 -11.08
N LEU A 162 -1.65 -3.66 -12.38
CA LEU A 162 -0.59 -3.09 -13.20
C LEU A 162 -1.17 -2.58 -14.52
N ARG A 163 -0.74 -1.40 -14.94
CA ARG A 163 -1.04 -0.81 -16.24
C ARG A 163 0.24 -0.22 -16.83
N LEU A 164 0.64 -0.75 -17.97
CA LEU A 164 1.75 -0.18 -18.74
C LEU A 164 1.23 1.02 -19.55
N ILE A 165 2.04 2.07 -19.62
CA ILE A 165 1.73 3.30 -20.37
C ILE A 165 2.94 3.66 -21.22
N ALA A 166 2.74 3.84 -22.52
CA ALA A 166 3.75 4.36 -23.44
C ALA A 166 3.43 5.80 -23.83
N THR A 167 4.39 6.69 -23.69
CA THR A 167 4.23 8.10 -24.07
C THR A 167 4.36 8.28 -25.59
N HIS A 168 3.63 9.24 -26.14
CA HIS A 168 3.75 9.68 -27.53
C HIS A 168 3.48 11.19 -27.66
N HIS A 169 3.69 11.71 -28.87
CA HIS A 169 3.41 13.09 -29.24
C HIS A 169 2.29 13.16 -30.28
#